data_AF-A0AA51D9R0-F1
#
_entry.id   AF-A0AA51D9R0-F1
#
_cell.length_a   1.000
_cell.length_b   1.000
_cell.length_c   1.000
_cell.angle_alpha   90.00
_cell.angle_beta   90.00
_cell.angle_gamma   90.00
#
_symmetry.space_group_name_H-M   'P 1'
#
loop_
_entity.id
_entity.type
_entity.pdbx_description
1 polymer ?
#
loop_
_entity_poly.entity_id
_entity_poly.type
_entity_poly.pdbx_seq_one_letter_code
_entity_poly.pdbx_strand_id
1 'polypeptide(L)'
;MLKEKTFLIAVICLSISIIISSFIIYKGMELNGIYVSNGMHDISQKLESVNDAAYYNKSNNDIMDINTAAEYLGLDTNDLLKVINAKGIDFPYVKVGSNFIINKIALDKWMENARIEIQ
;
A
#
# COMPACT_ATOMS: atom_id res chain seq x y z
N MET A 1 31.62 1.25 64.39
CA MET A 1 30.61 2.30 64.65
C MET A 1 30.58 3.45 63.64
N LEU A 2 31.57 4.36 63.57
CA LEU A 2 31.46 5.53 62.66
C LEU A 2 31.35 5.13 61.18
N LYS A 3 32.21 4.22 60.73
CA LYS A 3 32.25 3.68 59.35
C LYS A 3 30.94 3.00 58.92
N GLU A 4 30.31 2.24 59.82
CA GLU A 4 29.04 1.55 59.57
C GLU A 4 27.87 2.54 59.46
N LYS A 5 27.88 3.61 60.28
CA LYS A 5 26.89 4.69 60.19
C LYS A 5 27.03 5.46 58.88
N THR A 6 28.26 5.75 58.43
CA THR A 6 28.51 6.40 57.13
C THR A 6 28.06 5.51 55.96
N PHE A 7 28.31 4.20 56.05
CA PHE A 7 27.84 3.24 55.05
C PHE A 7 26.30 3.21 54.96
N LEU A 8 25.61 3.17 56.10
CA LEU A 8 24.14 3.16 56.15
C LEU A 8 23.55 4.44 55.52
N ILE A 9 24.14 5.60 55.82
CA ILE A 9 23.72 6.89 55.25
C ILE A 9 23.93 6.90 53.72
N ALA A 10 25.06 6.37 53.23
CA ALA A 10 25.31 6.29 51.80
C ALA A 10 24.28 5.40 51.08
N VAL A 11 23.90 4.27 51.68
CA VAL A 11 22.87 3.38 51.13
C VAL A 11 21.51 4.07 51.08
N ILE A 12 21.15 4.81 52.12
CA ILE A 12 19.88 5.58 52.17
C ILE A 12 19.90 6.68 51.08
N CYS A 13 20.98 7.44 50.98
CA CYS A 13 21.12 8.48 49.95
C CYS A 13 21.03 7.90 48.54
N LEU A 14 21.70 6.77 48.29
CA LEU A 14 21.64 6.06 47.00
C LEU A 14 20.21 5.63 46.68
N SER A 15 19.50 5.06 47.66
CA SER A 15 18.13 4.60 47.49
C SER A 15 17.19 5.74 47.12
N ILE A 16 17.30 6.88 47.81
CA ILE A 16 16.51 8.08 47.52
C ILE A 16 16.82 8.62 46.12
N SER A 17 18.11 8.65 45.74
CA SER A 17 18.51 9.09 44.40
C SER A 17 17.88 8.23 43.30
N ILE A 18 17.88 6.90 43.47
CA ILE A 18 17.30 5.97 42.49
C ILE A 18 15.79 6.21 42.35
N ILE A 19 15.08 6.42 43.47
CA ILE A 19 13.64 6.70 43.45
C ILE A 19 13.34 7.99 42.68
N ILE A 20 14.06 9.08 42.97
CA ILE A 20 13.88 10.38 42.30
C ILE A 20 14.18 10.25 40.79
N SER A 21 15.29 9.60 40.43
CA SER A 21 15.64 9.37 39.03
C SER A 21 14.58 8.55 38.30
N SER A 22 14.06 7.49 38.92
CA SER A 22 13.01 6.67 38.32
C SER A 22 11.72 7.46 38.06
N PHE A 23 11.36 8.39 38.94
CA PHE A 23 10.17 9.23 38.78
C PHE A 23 10.31 10.22 37.61
N ILE A 24 11.47 10.84 37.47
CA ILE A 24 11.76 11.77 36.35
C ILE A 24 11.71 11.01 35.01
N ILE A 25 12.32 9.82 34.95
CA ILE A 25 12.31 8.97 33.75
C ILE A 25 10.87 8.55 33.41
N TYR A 26 10.10 8.11 34.40
CA TYR A 26 8.69 7.74 34.23
C TYR A 26 7.89 8.89 33.62
N LYS A 27 8.00 10.10 34.16
CA LYS A 27 7.29 11.28 33.64
C LYS A 27 7.73 11.65 32.22
N GLY A 28 9.01 11.53 31.92
CA GLY A 28 9.54 11.74 30.57
C GLY A 28 9.01 10.71 29.57
N MET A 29 8.93 9.44 29.96
CA MET A 29 8.39 8.36 29.12
C MET A 29 6.87 8.49 28.92
N GLU A 30 6.12 8.90 29.94
CA GLU A 30 4.67 9.14 29.85
C GLU A 30 4.37 10.24 28.81
N LEU A 31 5.07 11.37 28.88
CA LEU A 31 4.93 12.45 27.91
C LEU A 31 5.34 12.02 26.49
N ASN A 32 6.51 11.40 26.34
CA ASN A 32 6.97 10.91 25.04
C ASN A 32 6.04 9.83 24.45
N GLY A 33 5.49 8.96 25.29
CA GLY A 33 4.51 7.96 24.89
C GLY A 33 3.23 8.57 24.31
N ILE A 34 2.74 9.66 24.91
CA ILE A 34 1.58 10.40 24.38
C ILE A 34 1.90 11.01 23.00
N TYR A 35 3.07 11.64 22.84
CA TYR A 35 3.47 12.20 21.54
C TYR A 35 3.62 11.14 20.45
N VAL A 36 4.23 9.99 20.78
CA VAL A 36 4.36 8.85 19.85
C VAL A 36 2.99 8.26 19.51
N SER A 37 2.13 8.07 20.51
CA SER A 37 0.77 7.55 20.30
C SER A 37 -0.05 8.44 19.37
N ASN A 38 -0.01 9.76 19.58
CA ASN A 38 -0.74 10.71 18.74
C ASN A 38 -0.16 10.76 17.32
N GLY A 39 1.16 10.77 17.17
CA GLY A 39 1.80 10.71 15.86
C GLY A 39 1.50 9.41 15.10
N MET A 40 1.45 8.27 15.80
CA MET A 40 1.06 6.99 15.21
C MET A 40 -0.41 6.95 14.80
N HIS A 41 -1.30 7.57 15.59
CA HIS A 41 -2.73 7.68 15.26
C HIS A 41 -2.95 8.50 13.98
N ASP A 42 -2.24 9.62 13.82
CA ASP A 42 -2.31 10.45 12.61
C ASP A 42 -1.78 9.70 11.38
N ILE A 43 -0.71 8.92 11.54
CA ILE A 43 -0.16 8.10 10.46
C ILE A 43 -1.13 6.97 10.10
N SER A 44 -1.74 6.29 11.08
CA SER A 44 -2.71 5.22 10.80
C SER A 44 -3.94 5.75 10.04
N GLN A 45 -4.49 6.90 10.45
CA GLN A 45 -5.62 7.51 9.74
C GLN A 45 -5.26 7.92 8.30
N LYS A 46 -4.04 8.45 8.09
CA LYS A 46 -3.56 8.79 6.74
C LYS A 46 -3.32 7.54 5.88
N LEU A 47 -2.86 6.43 6.46
CA LEU A 47 -2.71 5.17 5.75
C LEU A 47 -4.05 4.53 5.40
N GLU A 48 -5.03 4.57 6.30
CA GLU A 48 -6.40 4.14 6.01
C GLU A 48 -7.00 4.92 4.84
N SER A 49 -6.86 6.25 4.82
CA SER A 49 -7.35 7.06 3.70
C SER A 49 -6.61 6.82 2.38
N VAL A 50 -5.33 6.45 2.40
CA VAL A 50 -4.58 6.01 1.21
C VAL A 50 -5.06 4.63 0.72
N ASN A 51 -5.33 3.70 1.65
CA ASN A 51 -5.87 2.39 1.31
C ASN A 51 -7.28 2.50 0.71
N ASP A 52 -8.12 3.37 1.28
CA ASP A 52 -9.46 3.65 0.74
C ASP A 52 -9.35 4.32 -0.63
N ALA A 53 -8.45 5.29 -0.81
CA ALA A 53 -8.21 5.88 -2.13
C ALA A 53 -7.71 4.84 -3.15
N ALA A 54 -6.86 3.88 -2.75
CA ALA A 54 -6.44 2.78 -3.61
C ALA A 54 -7.59 1.81 -3.93
N TYR A 55 -8.49 1.57 -2.98
CA TYR A 55 -9.68 0.74 -3.17
C TYR A 55 -10.74 1.41 -4.07
N TYR A 56 -10.98 2.71 -3.91
CA TYR A 56 -11.85 3.49 -4.79
C TYR A 56 -11.28 3.64 -6.21
N ASN A 57 -9.94 3.72 -6.37
CA ASN A 57 -9.30 3.65 -7.70
C ASN A 57 -9.34 2.24 -8.32
N LYS A 58 -9.61 1.18 -7.54
CA LYS A 58 -9.81 -0.18 -8.04
C LYS A 58 -11.22 -0.42 -8.58
N SER A 59 -12.15 0.53 -8.39
CA SER A 59 -13.54 0.43 -8.86
C SER A 59 -13.71 0.65 -10.37
N ASN A 60 -12.66 1.07 -11.09
CA ASN A 60 -12.64 0.95 -12.55
C ASN A 60 -11.98 -0.38 -12.89
N ASN A 61 -12.80 -1.41 -13.05
CA ASN A 61 -12.39 -2.72 -13.54
C ASN A 61 -12.01 -2.61 -15.03
N ASP A 62 -10.97 -1.84 -15.34
CA ASP A 62 -10.40 -1.69 -16.68
C ASP A 62 -9.60 -2.94 -17.08
N ILE A 63 -9.82 -4.07 -16.43
CA ILE A 63 -9.18 -5.35 -16.74
C ILE A 63 -10.28 -6.31 -17.19
N MET A 64 -10.18 -6.73 -18.44
CA MET A 64 -11.10 -7.63 -19.11
C MET A 64 -10.40 -8.95 -19.42
N ASP A 65 -11.14 -10.05 -19.32
CA ASP A 65 -10.71 -11.31 -19.94
C ASP A 65 -11.03 -11.30 -21.44
N ILE A 66 -10.64 -12.36 -22.15
CA ILE A 66 -10.84 -12.45 -23.60
C ILE A 66 -12.32 -12.38 -24.01
N ASN A 67 -13.22 -12.97 -23.23
CA ASN A 67 -14.65 -13.00 -23.54
C ASN A 67 -15.26 -11.60 -23.37
N THR A 68 -14.93 -10.95 -22.26
CA THR A 68 -15.37 -9.58 -21.95
C THR A 68 -14.83 -8.58 -22.98
N ALA A 69 -13.57 -8.75 -23.41
CA ALA A 69 -12.98 -7.92 -24.46
C ALA A 69 -13.61 -8.17 -25.85
N ALA A 70 -13.95 -9.42 -26.17
CA ALA A 70 -14.63 -9.75 -27.43
C ALA A 70 -16.03 -9.13 -27.48
N GLU A 71 -16.79 -9.24 -26.40
CA GLU A 71 -18.09 -8.61 -26.27
C GLU A 71 -17.98 -7.08 -26.36
N TYR A 72 -16.99 -6.48 -25.70
CA TYR A 72 -16.72 -5.04 -25.76
C TYR A 72 -16.44 -4.54 -27.19
N LEU A 73 -15.75 -5.34 -28.00
CA LEU A 73 -15.43 -5.03 -29.39
C LEU A 73 -16.54 -5.42 -30.38
N GLY A 74 -17.60 -6.09 -29.90
CA GLY A 74 -18.66 -6.62 -30.76
C GLY A 74 -18.20 -7.77 -31.66
N LEU A 75 -17.20 -8.55 -31.23
CA LEU A 75 -16.62 -9.67 -31.95
C LEU A 75 -16.92 -11.01 -31.26
N ASP A 76 -16.89 -12.10 -32.02
CA ASP A 76 -16.85 -13.44 -31.44
C ASP A 76 -15.48 -13.68 -30.78
N THR A 77 -15.45 -14.38 -29.64
CA THR A 77 -14.21 -14.71 -28.93
C THR A 77 -13.18 -15.39 -29.83
N ASN A 78 -13.61 -16.28 -30.74
CA ASN A 78 -12.69 -16.97 -31.64
C ASN A 78 -12.06 -16.03 -32.67
N ASP A 79 -12.82 -15.03 -33.12
CA ASP A 79 -12.32 -14.04 -34.07
C ASP A 79 -11.35 -13.07 -33.39
N LEU A 80 -11.62 -12.66 -32.15
CA LEU A 80 -10.66 -11.90 -31.36
C LEU A 80 -9.36 -12.68 -31.12
N LEU A 81 -9.45 -13.98 -30.84
CA LEU A 81 -8.27 -14.83 -30.73
C LEU A 81 -7.46 -14.92 -32.03
N LYS A 82 -8.12 -14.91 -33.20
CA LYS A 82 -7.40 -14.86 -34.48
C LYS A 82 -6.67 -13.53 -34.66
N VAL A 83 -7.27 -12.41 -34.28
CA VAL A 83 -6.64 -11.08 -34.33
C VAL A 83 -5.41 -11.02 -33.43
N ILE A 84 -5.54 -11.51 -32.19
CA ILE A 84 -4.43 -11.56 -31.23
C ILE A 84 -3.27 -12.42 -31.74
N ASN A 85 -3.57 -13.51 -32.45
CA ASN A 85 -2.58 -14.42 -33.00
C ASN A 85 -2.12 -14.07 -34.43
N ALA A 86 -2.66 -13.00 -35.03
CA ALA A 86 -2.30 -12.59 -36.38
C ALA A 86 -0.89 -11.99 -36.39
N LYS A 87 -0.06 -12.43 -37.34
CA LYS A 87 1.30 -11.90 -37.48
C LYS A 87 1.23 -10.43 -37.90
N GLY A 88 1.89 -9.57 -37.13
CA GLY A 88 2.02 -8.13 -37.41
C GLY A 88 1.01 -7.23 -36.72
N ILE A 89 0.13 -7.77 -35.87
CA ILE A 89 -0.78 -6.97 -35.04
C ILE A 89 -0.23 -6.89 -33.62
N ASP A 90 0.12 -5.70 -33.16
CA ASP A 90 0.55 -5.46 -31.77
C ASP A 90 -0.67 -5.18 -30.89
N PHE A 91 -1.47 -6.23 -30.65
CA PHE A 91 -2.69 -6.13 -29.84
C PHE A 91 -2.33 -5.98 -28.35
N PRO A 92 -2.96 -5.07 -27.58
CA PRO A 92 -2.59 -4.80 -26.19
C PRO A 92 -3.14 -5.85 -25.22
N TYR A 93 -2.45 -6.98 -25.10
CA TYR A 93 -2.77 -8.04 -24.13
C TYR A 93 -1.56 -8.49 -23.30
N VAL A 94 -1.85 -9.07 -22.14
CA VAL A 94 -0.88 -9.81 -21.33
C VAL A 94 -1.36 -11.25 -21.19
N LYS A 95 -0.49 -12.21 -21.49
CA LYS A 95 -0.78 -13.64 -21.30
C LYS A 95 -0.21 -14.14 -19.99
N VAL A 96 -1.07 -14.68 -19.14
CA VAL A 96 -0.69 -15.31 -17.85
C VAL A 96 -1.19 -16.75 -17.86
N GLY A 97 -0.28 -17.69 -18.10
CA GLY A 97 -0.62 -19.10 -18.30
C GLY A 97 -1.50 -19.30 -19.53
N SER A 98 -2.74 -19.80 -19.33
CA SER A 98 -3.75 -19.96 -20.38
C SER A 98 -4.66 -18.74 -20.56
N ASN A 99 -4.56 -17.74 -19.68
CA ASN A 99 -5.50 -16.63 -19.64
C ASN A 99 -4.95 -15.40 -20.35
N PHE A 100 -5.82 -14.69 -21.05
CA PHE A 100 -5.54 -13.39 -21.66
C PHE A 100 -6.14 -12.29 -20.79
N ILE A 101 -5.32 -11.32 -20.43
CA ILE A 101 -5.68 -10.16 -19.63
C ILE A 101 -5.55 -8.93 -20.52
N ILE A 102 -6.65 -8.22 -20.72
CA ILE A 102 -6.72 -7.04 -21.57
C ILE A 102 -7.05 -5.83 -20.70
N ASN A 103 -6.25 -4.77 -20.82
CA ASN A 103 -6.59 -3.51 -20.16
C ASN A 103 -7.47 -2.66 -21.10
N LYS A 104 -8.64 -2.23 -20.62
CA LYS A 104 -9.61 -1.44 -21.39
C LYS A 104 -9.01 -0.15 -21.93
N ILE A 105 -8.26 0.60 -21.12
CA ILE A 105 -7.63 1.86 -21.55
C ILE A 105 -6.60 1.62 -22.66
N ALA A 106 -5.79 0.55 -22.53
CA ALA A 106 -4.84 0.19 -23.57
C ALA A 106 -5.54 -0.24 -24.87
N LEU A 107 -6.65 -0.97 -24.75
CA LEU A 107 -7.48 -1.37 -25.89
C LEU A 107 -8.12 -0.15 -26.59
N ASP A 108 -8.67 0.79 -25.83
CA ASP A 108 -9.27 2.02 -26.37
C ASP A 108 -8.24 2.84 -27.17
N LYS A 109 -7.04 3.03 -26.61
CA LYS A 109 -5.93 3.71 -27.31
C LYS A 109 -5.49 2.99 -28.58
N TRP A 110 -5.44 1.66 -28.54
CA TRP A 110 -5.10 0.86 -29.72
C TRP A 110 -6.16 1.03 -30.83
N MET A 111 -7.44 1.04 -30.47
CA MET A 111 -8.52 1.30 -31.44
C MET A 111 -8.47 2.72 -32.01
N GLU A 112 -8.14 3.72 -31.20
CA GLU A 112 -7.96 5.11 -31.66
C GLU A 112 -6.85 5.20 -32.71
N ASN A 113 -5.68 4.60 -32.43
CA ASN A 113 -4.55 4.59 -33.36
C ASN A 113 -4.88 3.82 -34.65
N ALA A 114 -5.54 2.67 -34.54
CA ALA A 114 -5.96 1.89 -35.70
C ALA A 114 -6.95 2.64 -36.61
N ARG A 115 -7.77 3.55 -36.06
CA ARG A 115 -8.68 4.40 -36.84
C ARG A 115 -7.96 5.53 -37.58
N ILE A 116 -6.84 6.02 -37.04
CA ILE A 116 -6.07 7.12 -37.61
C ILE A 116 -5.31 6.68 -38.86
N GLU A 117 -4.89 5.40 -38.96
CA GLU A 117 -4.16 4.87 -40.12
C GLU A 117 -5.04 4.58 -41.37
N ILE A 118 -6.36 4.74 -41.26
CA ILE A 118 -7.34 4.47 -42.34
C ILE A 118 -7.84 5.77 -43.00
N GLN A 119 -7.32 6.93 -42.60
CA GLN A 119 -7.56 8.23 -43.25
C GLN A 119 -6.38 8.66 -44.12
#